data_AF-A0A1H8U1M6-F1
#
_entry.id   AF-A0A1H8U1M6-F1
#
_cell.length_a   1.000
_cell.length_b   1.000
_cell.length_c   1.000
_cell.angle_alpha   90.00
_cell.angle_beta   90.00
_cell.angle_gamma   90.00
#
_symmetry.space_group_name_H-M   'P 1'
#
loop_
_entity.id
_entity.type
_entity.pdbx_description
1 polymer ?
#
loop_
_entity_poly.entity_id
_entity_poly.type
_entity_poly.pdbx_seq_one_letter_code
_entity_poly.pdbx_strand_id
1 'polypeptide(L)'
;QNGHVNQQAETKPQAQTVNGKVNTQKDQAVLNGDKQASGAGKISKEVEIINKNGSPLGEFDEIDLNKGIFYEDKTAKGLDVVNPRTGLPTQTPQQFADKQIYQKTVNRIKNLDIADATRPTVNGSQFIPSLEEIKGVKKFLFRLDGNSAELQSAVNQSITKLQSEFPGYTFEVIFGGK
;
A
#
# COMPACT_ATOMS: atom_id res chain seq x y z
N GLN A 1 71.28 -13.08 2.57
CA GLN A 1 71.60 -12.51 3.90
C GLN A 1 70.25 -12.37 4.62
N ASN A 2 69.78 -13.39 5.36
CA ASN A 2 70.09 -13.72 6.76
C ASN A 2 69.99 -12.47 7.66
N GLY A 3 69.15 -12.36 8.69
CA GLY A 3 68.31 -13.32 9.40
C GLY A 3 67.72 -12.69 10.69
N HIS A 4 67.16 -13.55 11.55
CA HIS A 4 66.53 -13.36 12.88
C HIS A 4 65.02 -13.05 12.86
N VAL A 5 64.07 -13.96 13.15
CA VAL A 5 63.91 -15.10 14.12
C VAL A 5 63.63 -14.67 15.56
N ASN A 6 62.41 -14.97 16.04
CA ASN A 6 62.07 -15.49 17.37
C ASN A 6 60.59 -15.98 17.33
N GLN A 7 60.25 -17.28 17.21
CA GLN A 7 60.16 -18.35 18.23
C GLN A 7 59.30 -17.95 19.45
N GLN A 8 58.04 -18.41 19.54
CA GLN A 8 57.54 -19.71 20.05
C GLN A 8 57.45 -19.80 21.58
N ALA A 9 56.25 -20.10 22.10
CA ALA A 9 56.06 -20.89 23.30
C ALA A 9 54.69 -21.60 23.24
N GLU A 10 54.75 -22.92 23.12
CA GLU A 10 53.66 -23.88 23.26
C GLU A 10 53.40 -24.17 24.75
N THR A 11 52.16 -24.54 25.12
CA THR A 11 51.93 -25.58 26.13
C THR A 11 50.58 -26.30 25.89
N LYS A 12 50.65 -27.63 25.94
CA LYS A 12 49.61 -28.67 26.09
C LYS A 12 50.19 -29.65 27.15
N PRO A 13 49.51 -30.71 27.62
CA PRO A 13 48.07 -31.06 27.69
C PRO A 13 47.68 -31.62 29.10
N GLN A 14 46.40 -31.98 29.32
CA GLN A 14 46.00 -33.23 30.02
C GLN A 14 44.47 -33.46 30.01
N ALA A 15 44.08 -34.73 30.08
CA ALA A 15 42.76 -35.30 29.81
C ALA A 15 42.16 -36.02 31.04
N GLN A 16 40.93 -36.55 30.86
CA GLN A 16 40.15 -37.51 31.71
C GLN A 16 39.18 -36.84 32.72
N THR A 17 37.92 -37.23 32.94
CA THR A 17 37.15 -38.46 32.63
C THR A 17 35.63 -38.22 32.72
N VAL A 18 34.87 -39.09 32.04
CA VAL A 18 33.42 -39.40 32.01
C VAL A 18 32.62 -39.32 33.34
N ASN A 19 31.37 -38.82 33.31
CA ASN A 19 30.12 -39.61 33.22
C ASN A 19 28.87 -38.75 33.53
N GLY A 20 27.84 -38.80 32.68
CA GLY A 20 26.55 -38.19 32.97
C GLY A 20 25.63 -38.12 31.75
N LYS A 21 25.08 -39.27 31.33
CA LYS A 21 23.94 -39.29 30.41
C LYS A 21 22.70 -38.78 31.15
N VAL A 22 22.16 -37.64 30.73
CA VAL A 22 20.70 -37.44 30.70
C VAL A 22 20.35 -36.88 29.32
N ASN A 23 19.53 -37.64 28.63
CA ASN A 23 19.02 -37.42 27.29
C ASN A 23 17.80 -36.50 27.37
N THR A 24 17.85 -35.33 26.74
CA THR A 24 16.64 -34.66 26.24
C THR A 24 16.98 -33.88 24.98
N GLN A 25 16.52 -34.46 23.88
CA GLN A 25 16.37 -33.91 22.54
C GLN A 25 16.05 -32.41 22.52
N LYS A 26 16.86 -31.62 21.81
CA LYS A 26 16.50 -31.00 20.52
C LYS A 26 17.64 -30.12 20.01
N ASP A 27 18.28 -30.61 18.97
CA ASP A 27 19.25 -29.90 18.15
C ASP A 27 18.65 -28.68 17.46
N GLN A 28 19.49 -27.63 17.40
CA GLN A 28 19.75 -26.74 16.27
C GLN A 28 18.63 -26.40 15.28
N ALA A 29 18.33 -25.10 15.16
CA ALA A 29 18.04 -24.48 13.88
C ALA A 29 18.57 -23.04 13.85
N VAL A 30 19.72 -22.88 13.22
CA VAL A 30 20.24 -21.63 12.66
C VAL A 30 19.48 -21.38 11.34
N LEU A 31 19.06 -20.13 11.13
CA LEU A 31 18.77 -19.44 9.85
C LEU A 31 18.11 -20.26 8.71
N ASN A 32 16.87 -19.92 8.36
CA ASN A 32 16.46 -19.58 6.99
C ASN A 32 14.94 -19.34 6.89
N GLY A 33 14.58 -18.33 6.07
CA GLY A 33 13.48 -18.44 5.12
C GLY A 33 12.09 -18.07 5.63
N ASP A 34 11.62 -16.92 5.17
CA ASP A 34 10.31 -16.79 4.52
C ASP A 34 9.21 -17.67 5.10
N LYS A 35 8.58 -17.20 6.18
CA LYS A 35 7.17 -17.56 6.42
C LYS A 35 6.30 -16.82 5.42
N GLN A 36 6.30 -17.40 4.23
CA GLN A 36 5.26 -17.34 3.22
C GLN A 36 3.89 -17.41 3.92
N ALA A 37 3.24 -16.25 4.09
CA ALA A 37 1.85 -16.19 4.51
C ALA A 37 1.00 -16.79 3.39
N SER A 38 0.47 -17.98 3.66
CA SER A 38 -0.37 -18.76 2.79
C SER A 38 -1.72 -18.05 2.55
N GLY A 39 -1.94 -17.56 1.33
CA GLY A 39 -3.11 -17.91 0.52
C GLY A 39 -4.53 -17.54 1.00
N ALA A 40 -4.71 -16.51 1.83
CA ALA A 40 -5.96 -15.75 1.90
C ALA A 40 -5.68 -14.38 1.27
N GLY A 41 -6.49 -13.95 0.31
CA GLY A 41 -6.18 -12.80 -0.55
C GLY A 41 -5.68 -11.59 0.25
N LYS A 42 -4.52 -11.02 -0.12
CA LYS A 42 -3.94 -9.81 0.50
C LYS A 42 -4.78 -8.58 0.12
N ILE A 43 -6.04 -8.60 0.55
CA ILE A 43 -6.97 -7.47 0.47
C ILE A 43 -6.90 -6.76 1.81
N SER A 44 -6.51 -5.50 1.78
CA SER A 44 -6.49 -4.63 2.96
C SER A 44 -7.40 -3.44 2.73
N LYS A 45 -8.18 -3.07 3.74
CA LYS A 45 -9.12 -1.95 3.70
C LYS A 45 -8.65 -0.80 4.56
N GLU A 46 -8.99 0.41 4.14
CA GLU A 46 -8.71 1.70 4.79
C GLU A 46 -7.25 1.77 5.26
N VAL A 47 -6.34 1.87 4.29
CA VAL A 47 -4.89 1.93 4.54
C VAL A 47 -4.41 3.35 4.37
N GLU A 48 -3.83 3.93 5.43
CA GLU A 48 -3.32 5.28 5.42
C GLU A 48 -1.81 5.30 5.18
N ILE A 49 -1.35 6.23 4.35
CA ILE A 49 0.07 6.58 4.20
C ILE A 49 0.39 7.80 5.06
N ILE A 50 1.51 7.75 5.78
CA ILE A 50 1.93 8.79 6.72
C ILE A 50 3.32 9.31 6.39
N ASN A 51 3.60 10.55 6.78
CA ASN A 51 4.94 11.11 6.74
C ASN A 51 5.76 10.68 7.98
N LYS A 52 7.04 11.10 8.02
CA LYS A 52 7.97 10.85 9.14
C LYS A 52 7.49 11.31 10.51
N ASN A 53 6.59 12.30 10.55
CA ASN A 53 6.03 12.84 11.78
C ASN A 53 4.73 12.12 12.18
N GLY A 54 4.32 11.07 11.46
CA GLY A 54 3.08 10.34 11.69
C GLY A 54 1.82 11.08 11.23
N SER A 55 1.95 12.18 10.49
CA SER A 55 0.81 12.91 9.93
C SER A 55 0.28 12.21 8.67
N PRO A 56 -1.05 12.16 8.48
CA PRO A 56 -1.66 11.50 7.34
C PRO A 56 -1.39 12.26 6.04
N LEU A 57 -0.99 11.52 5.01
CA LEU A 57 -0.80 12.04 3.65
C LEU A 57 -1.91 11.58 2.70
N GLY A 58 -2.65 10.54 3.06
CA GLY A 58 -3.77 10.04 2.26
C GLY A 58 -4.15 8.62 2.67
N GLU A 59 -5.33 8.22 2.22
CA GLU A 59 -5.90 6.90 2.50
C GLU A 59 -6.33 6.23 1.18
N PHE A 60 -6.14 4.91 1.13
CA PHE A 60 -6.66 4.03 0.10
C PHE A 60 -7.80 3.19 0.67
N ASP A 61 -8.94 3.19 0.00
CA ASP A 61 -10.16 2.54 0.49
C ASP A 61 -9.96 1.01 0.56
N GLU A 62 -9.41 0.40 -0.50
CA GLU A 62 -9.09 -1.03 -0.56
C GLU A 62 -7.89 -1.31 -1.49
N ILE A 63 -7.00 -2.20 -1.07
CA ILE A 63 -5.78 -2.60 -1.80
C ILE A 63 -5.80 -4.11 -1.98
N ASP A 64 -5.79 -4.59 -3.23
CA ASP A 64 -5.62 -6.00 -3.58
C ASP A 64 -4.22 -6.21 -4.15
N LEU A 65 -3.28 -6.65 -3.31
CA LEU A 65 -1.90 -6.87 -3.73
C LEU A 65 -1.75 -8.03 -4.72
N ASN A 66 -2.66 -9.00 -4.72
CA ASN A 66 -2.58 -10.12 -5.65
C ASN A 66 -2.89 -9.68 -7.08
N LYS A 67 -3.81 -8.73 -7.24
CA LYS A 67 -4.15 -8.14 -8.54
C LYS A 67 -3.36 -6.88 -8.85
N GLY A 68 -2.68 -6.29 -7.86
CA GLY A 68 -2.03 -5.00 -7.99
C GLY A 68 -3.02 -3.88 -8.27
N ILE A 69 -4.16 -3.86 -7.56
CA ILE A 69 -5.25 -2.89 -7.75
C ILE A 69 -5.53 -2.12 -6.47
N PHE A 70 -5.62 -0.80 -6.58
CA PHE A 70 -6.35 0.07 -5.67
C PHE A 70 -7.82 0.12 -6.09
N TYR A 71 -8.72 -0.29 -5.21
CA TYR A 71 -10.15 -0.08 -5.37
C TYR A 71 -10.54 1.18 -4.61
N GLU A 72 -11.15 2.13 -5.32
CA GLU A 72 -11.48 3.45 -4.78
C GLU A 72 -12.99 3.67 -4.88
N ASP A 73 -13.65 3.74 -3.72
CA ASP A 73 -15.09 3.96 -3.64
C ASP A 73 -15.39 5.44 -3.76
N LYS A 74 -16.36 5.76 -4.63
CA LYS A 74 -16.71 7.14 -4.94
C LYS A 74 -18.22 7.25 -4.97
N THR A 75 -18.74 8.16 -4.15
CA THR A 75 -20.17 8.46 -4.13
C THR A 75 -20.48 9.71 -4.93
N ALA A 76 -21.44 9.59 -5.84
CA ALA A 76 -22.06 10.65 -6.61
C ALA A 76 -23.18 11.36 -5.83
N LYS A 77 -23.49 10.90 -4.61
CA LYS A 77 -24.42 11.58 -3.69
C LYS A 77 -23.99 13.03 -3.53
N GLY A 78 -24.93 13.96 -3.68
CA GLY A 78 -24.64 15.39 -3.61
C GLY A 78 -24.58 16.09 -4.97
N LEU A 79 -24.47 15.35 -6.09
CA LEU A 79 -24.57 15.96 -7.43
C LEU A 79 -25.98 16.49 -7.73
N ASP A 80 -26.99 15.92 -7.07
CA ASP A 80 -28.39 16.32 -7.13
C ASP A 80 -28.76 17.43 -6.13
N VAL A 81 -27.84 17.77 -5.20
CA VAL A 81 -28.10 18.79 -4.19
C VAL A 81 -28.06 20.16 -4.83
N VAL A 82 -29.21 20.84 -4.78
CA VAL A 82 -29.41 22.21 -5.27
C VAL A 82 -29.09 23.21 -4.16
N ASN A 83 -28.39 24.28 -4.51
CA ASN A 83 -28.14 25.38 -3.60
C ASN A 83 -29.41 26.25 -3.45
N PRO A 84 -29.99 26.38 -2.24
CA PRO A 84 -31.27 27.05 -2.04
C PRO A 84 -31.25 28.55 -2.38
N ARG A 85 -30.08 29.20 -2.35
CA ARG A 85 -29.94 30.62 -2.70
C ARG A 85 -29.93 30.87 -4.20
N THR A 86 -29.41 29.90 -4.98
CA THR A 86 -29.17 30.09 -6.42
C THR A 86 -30.12 29.27 -7.30
N GLY A 87 -30.77 28.24 -6.74
CA GLY A 87 -31.57 27.29 -7.51
C GLY A 87 -30.77 26.37 -8.44
N LEU A 88 -29.44 26.45 -8.42
CA LEU A 88 -28.54 25.66 -9.25
C LEU A 88 -27.90 24.50 -8.46
N PRO A 89 -27.47 23.41 -9.13
CA PRO A 89 -26.69 22.35 -8.48
C PRO A 89 -25.46 22.92 -7.76
N THR A 90 -25.18 22.40 -6.56
CA THR A 90 -24.01 22.80 -5.75
C THR A 90 -22.68 22.46 -6.41
N GLN A 91 -22.68 21.44 -7.28
CA GLN A 91 -21.51 21.02 -8.04
C GLN A 91 -21.95 20.38 -9.37
N THR A 92 -21.17 20.60 -10.43
CA THR A 92 -21.38 19.90 -11.71
C THR A 92 -20.70 18.52 -11.72
N PRO A 93 -21.13 17.58 -12.58
CA PRO A 93 -20.43 16.31 -12.76
C PRO A 93 -18.93 16.48 -13.09
N GLN A 94 -18.58 17.50 -13.89
CA GLN A 94 -17.18 17.79 -14.20
C GLN A 94 -16.39 18.24 -12.98
N GLN A 95 -16.93 19.16 -12.18
CA GLN A 95 -16.28 19.58 -10.94
C GLN A 95 -16.11 18.41 -9.98
N PHE A 96 -17.09 17.50 -9.92
CA PHE A 96 -16.99 16.28 -9.13
C PHE A 96 -15.85 15.39 -9.63
N ALA A 97 -15.81 15.09 -10.93
CA ALA A 97 -14.80 14.24 -11.52
C ALA A 97 -13.39 14.85 -11.39
N ASP A 98 -13.24 16.15 -11.58
CA ASP A 98 -11.95 16.84 -11.41
C ASP A 98 -11.47 16.74 -9.95
N LYS A 99 -12.38 16.91 -8.98
CA LYS A 99 -12.02 16.85 -7.56
C LYS A 99 -11.78 15.41 -7.07
N GLN A 100 -12.76 14.54 -7.27
CA GLN A 100 -12.82 13.23 -6.61
C GLN A 100 -12.03 12.15 -7.35
N ILE A 101 -11.93 12.24 -8.68
CA ILE A 101 -11.18 11.29 -9.50
C ILE A 101 -9.79 11.84 -9.80
N TYR A 102 -9.68 13.02 -10.41
CA TYR A 102 -8.39 13.53 -10.87
C TYR A 102 -7.50 14.03 -9.71
N GLN A 103 -7.88 15.13 -9.05
CA GLN A 103 -7.03 15.80 -8.05
C GLN A 103 -6.66 14.88 -6.87
N LYS A 104 -7.62 14.14 -6.33
CA LYS A 104 -7.35 13.19 -5.24
C LYS A 104 -6.36 12.10 -5.64
N THR A 105 -6.49 11.55 -6.84
CA THR A 105 -5.58 10.49 -7.33
C THR A 105 -4.19 11.03 -7.62
N VAL A 106 -4.08 12.20 -8.26
CA VAL A 106 -2.81 12.92 -8.46
C VAL A 106 -2.10 13.10 -7.12
N ASN A 107 -2.81 13.60 -6.11
CA ASN A 107 -2.25 13.83 -4.77
C ASN A 107 -1.81 12.52 -4.12
N ARG A 108 -2.60 11.44 -4.20
CA ARG A 108 -2.22 10.14 -3.65
C ARG A 108 -0.97 9.57 -4.30
N ILE A 109 -0.87 9.60 -5.63
CA ILE A 109 0.33 9.13 -6.34
C ILE A 109 1.55 9.94 -5.94
N LYS A 110 1.46 11.28 -5.93
CA LYS A 110 2.57 12.15 -5.50
C LYS A 110 2.93 11.93 -4.02
N ASN A 111 1.94 11.69 -3.17
CA ASN A 111 2.15 11.47 -1.75
C ASN A 111 2.81 10.12 -1.45
N LEU A 112 2.67 9.11 -2.32
CA LEU A 112 3.44 7.87 -2.20
C LEU A 112 4.95 8.13 -2.24
N ASP A 113 5.42 9.09 -3.05
CA ASP A 113 6.85 9.38 -3.18
C ASP A 113 7.45 9.95 -1.88
N ILE A 114 6.66 10.73 -1.13
CA ILE A 114 7.10 11.39 0.11
C ILE A 114 6.64 10.67 1.39
N ALA A 115 5.84 9.62 1.27
CA ALA A 115 5.40 8.80 2.40
C ALA A 115 6.59 8.07 3.03
N ASP A 116 6.49 7.87 4.34
CA ASP A 116 7.51 7.20 5.14
C ASP A 116 7.05 5.81 5.59
N ALA A 117 5.77 5.68 5.95
CA ALA A 117 5.19 4.43 6.41
C ALA A 117 3.69 4.32 6.08
N THR A 118 3.12 3.16 6.40
CA THR A 118 1.69 2.87 6.33
C THR A 118 1.15 2.56 7.71
N ARG A 119 -0.14 2.83 7.96
CA ARG A 119 -0.84 2.41 9.17
C ARG A 119 -2.31 2.07 8.89
N PRO A 120 -2.92 1.19 9.68
CA PRO A 120 -4.36 0.94 9.57
C PRO A 120 -5.14 2.11 10.15
N THR A 121 -6.31 2.40 9.59
CA THR A 121 -7.30 3.25 10.26
C THR A 121 -8.01 2.46 11.38
N VAL A 122 -8.88 3.15 12.13
CA VAL A 122 -9.69 2.51 13.18
C VAL A 122 -10.69 1.48 12.65
N ASN A 123 -11.14 1.58 11.38
CA ASN A 123 -12.03 0.59 10.76
C ASN A 123 -11.32 -0.28 9.71
N GLY A 124 -10.02 -0.04 9.49
CA GLY A 124 -9.21 -0.74 8.50
C GLY A 124 -8.81 -2.15 8.90
N SER A 125 -8.16 -2.82 7.97
CA SER A 125 -7.59 -4.15 8.21
C SER A 125 -6.43 -4.09 9.19
N GLN A 126 -6.35 -5.05 10.12
CA GLN A 126 -5.21 -5.14 11.05
C GLN A 126 -3.89 -5.46 10.34
N PHE A 127 -3.97 -6.27 9.27
CA PHE A 127 -2.83 -6.60 8.42
C PHE A 127 -2.91 -5.76 7.15
N ILE A 128 -1.92 -4.88 6.99
CA ILE A 128 -1.82 -3.96 5.86
C ILE A 128 -0.51 -4.19 5.10
N PRO A 129 -0.47 -3.83 3.81
CA PRO A 129 0.77 -3.84 3.05
C PRO A 129 1.79 -2.82 3.57
N SER A 130 3.06 -3.15 3.38
CA SER A 130 4.16 -2.21 3.54
C SER A 130 4.09 -1.09 2.50
N LEU A 131 4.75 0.03 2.76
CA LEU A 131 4.83 1.14 1.80
C LEU A 131 5.46 0.70 0.46
N GLU A 132 6.45 -0.19 0.49
CA GLU A 132 7.09 -0.72 -0.71
C GLU A 132 6.12 -1.56 -1.56
N GLU A 133 5.35 -2.44 -0.93
CA GLU A 133 4.29 -3.20 -1.61
C GLU A 133 3.24 -2.27 -2.24
N ILE A 134 2.80 -1.23 -1.53
CA ILE A 134 1.85 -0.23 -2.05
C ILE A 134 2.44 0.52 -3.25
N LYS A 135 3.71 0.92 -3.21
CA LYS A 135 4.38 1.62 -4.33
C LYS A 135 4.43 0.78 -5.61
N GLY A 136 4.41 -0.55 -5.48
CA GLY A 136 4.33 -1.49 -6.60
C GLY A 136 2.96 -1.57 -7.27
N VAL A 137 1.90 -1.11 -6.60
CA VAL A 137 0.54 -1.10 -7.15
C VAL A 137 0.38 0.07 -8.13
N LYS A 138 0.01 -0.24 -9.38
CA LYS A 138 -0.09 0.74 -10.48
C LYS A 138 -1.47 0.82 -11.13
N LYS A 139 -2.45 0.07 -10.66
CA LYS A 139 -3.82 0.10 -11.20
C LYS A 139 -4.78 0.70 -10.18
N PHE A 140 -5.60 1.65 -10.62
CA PHE A 140 -6.74 2.19 -9.89
C PHE A 140 -8.04 1.74 -10.57
N LEU A 141 -8.96 1.18 -9.79
CA LEU A 141 -10.33 0.92 -10.20
C LEU A 141 -11.28 1.76 -9.36
N PHE A 142 -11.89 2.77 -9.96
CA PHE A 142 -12.91 3.58 -9.31
C PHE A 142 -14.26 2.85 -9.34
N ARG A 143 -14.87 2.65 -8.17
CA ARG A 143 -16.23 2.09 -8.03
C ARG A 143 -17.16 3.25 -7.72
N LEU A 144 -17.96 3.64 -8.70
CA LEU A 144 -18.85 4.81 -8.62
C LEU A 144 -20.31 4.34 -8.48
N ASP A 145 -21.03 4.85 -7.49
CA ASP A 145 -22.47 4.55 -7.30
C ASP A 145 -23.38 5.29 -8.31
N GLY A 146 -22.89 6.39 -8.91
CA GLY A 146 -23.59 7.14 -9.97
C GLY A 146 -23.35 6.59 -11.38
N ASN A 147 -24.30 6.83 -12.29
CA ASN A 147 -24.23 6.31 -13.67
C ASN A 147 -24.89 7.22 -14.74
N SER A 148 -25.05 8.53 -14.50
CA SER A 148 -25.60 9.42 -15.54
C SER A 148 -24.61 9.59 -16.71
N ALA A 149 -25.12 9.91 -17.91
CA ALA A 149 -24.28 10.09 -19.10
C ALA A 149 -23.28 11.25 -18.92
N GLU A 150 -23.70 12.34 -18.28
CA GLU A 150 -22.86 13.50 -17.98
C GLU A 150 -21.74 13.13 -17.01
N LEU A 151 -22.05 12.33 -16.00
CA LEU A 151 -21.08 11.83 -15.03
C LEU A 151 -20.07 10.88 -15.67
N GLN A 152 -20.54 9.94 -16.50
CA GLN A 152 -19.65 9.05 -17.26
C GLN A 152 -18.68 9.86 -18.14
N SER A 153 -19.19 10.84 -18.90
CA SER A 153 -18.36 11.71 -19.74
C SER A 153 -17.33 12.48 -18.92
N ALA A 154 -17.75 13.10 -17.81
CA ALA A 154 -16.87 13.84 -16.92
C ALA A 154 -15.76 12.98 -16.30
N VAL A 155 -16.11 11.78 -15.81
CA VAL A 155 -15.15 10.83 -15.22
C VAL A 155 -14.16 10.33 -16.26
N ASN A 156 -14.62 10.00 -17.48
CA ASN A 156 -13.73 9.58 -18.56
C ASN A 156 -12.73 10.68 -18.95
N GLN A 157 -13.16 11.95 -18.98
CA GLN A 157 -12.23 13.07 -19.20
C GLN A 157 -11.17 13.14 -18.11
N SER A 158 -11.54 12.98 -16.83
CA SER A 158 -10.58 12.92 -15.72
C SER A 158 -9.64 11.73 -15.80
N ILE A 159 -10.12 10.56 -16.22
CA ILE A 159 -9.29 9.37 -16.46
C ILE A 159 -8.27 9.62 -17.57
N THR A 160 -8.67 10.24 -18.69
CA THR A 160 -7.74 10.61 -19.77
C THR A 160 -6.65 11.57 -19.28
N LYS A 161 -7.00 12.55 -18.42
CA LYS A 161 -6.00 13.43 -17.78
C LYS A 161 -5.03 12.63 -16.92
N LEU A 162 -5.53 11.69 -16.10
CA LEU A 162 -4.69 10.82 -15.26
C LEU A 162 -3.74 9.96 -16.10
N GLN A 163 -4.23 9.34 -17.18
CA GLN A 163 -3.42 8.52 -18.09
C GLN A 163 -2.31 9.34 -18.76
N SER A 164 -2.59 10.59 -19.11
CA SER A 164 -1.59 11.50 -19.68
C SER A 164 -0.53 11.93 -18.65
N GLU A 165 -0.92 12.18 -17.40
CA GLU A 165 0.01 12.62 -16.35
C GLU A 165 0.84 11.46 -15.76
N PHE A 166 0.26 10.25 -15.72
CA PHE A 166 0.86 9.06 -15.12
C PHE A 166 0.81 7.87 -16.09
N PRO A 167 1.61 7.86 -17.17
CA PRO A 167 1.56 6.81 -18.20
C PRO A 167 1.97 5.41 -17.70
N GLY A 168 2.62 5.32 -16.53
CA GLY A 168 2.95 4.05 -15.87
C GLY A 168 1.83 3.48 -15.00
N TYR A 169 0.68 4.16 -14.92
CA TYR A 169 -0.49 3.73 -14.17
C TYR A 169 -1.67 3.41 -15.09
N THR A 170 -2.50 2.47 -14.67
CA THR A 170 -3.77 2.13 -15.31
C THR A 170 -4.92 2.65 -14.47
N PHE A 171 -5.91 3.27 -15.12
CA PHE A 171 -7.09 3.83 -14.48
C PHE A 171 -8.34 3.29 -15.15
N GLU A 172 -9.21 2.68 -14.37
CA GLU A 172 -10.48 2.10 -14.81
C GLU A 172 -11.62 2.55 -13.91
N VAL A 173 -12.86 2.45 -14.38
CA VAL A 173 -14.05 2.81 -13.62
C VAL A 173 -15.17 1.80 -13.87
N ILE A 174 -15.93 1.51 -12.81
CA ILE A 174 -17.22 0.83 -12.86
C ILE A 174 -18.28 1.81 -12.36
N PHE A 175 -19.34 2.00 -13.15
CA PHE A 175 -20.46 2.88 -12.82
C PHE A 175 -21.67 2.09 -12.32
N GLY A 176 -22.49 2.71 -11.47
CA GLY A 176 -23.74 2.11 -10.96
C GLY A 176 -23.53 1.00 -9.93
N GLY A 177 -22.40 1.02 -9.21
CA GLY A 177 -22.17 0.13 -8.07
C GLY A 177 -23.10 0.43 -6.88
N LYS A 178 -23.11 -0.46 -5.87
CA LYS A 178 -23.85 -0.25 -4.62
C LYS A 178 -23.03 0.51 -3.59
#